data_AF-J4GP07-F1
#
_entry.id   AF-J4GP07-F1
#
_cell.length_a   1.000
_cell.length_b   1.000
_cell.length_c   1.000
_cell.angle_alpha   90.00
_cell.angle_beta   90.00
_cell.angle_gamma   90.00
#
_symmetry.space_group_name_H-M   'P 1'
#
loop_
_entity.id
_entity.type
_entity.pdbx_description
1 polymer ?
#
loop_
_entity_poly.entity_id
_entity_poly.type
_entity_poly.pdbx_seq_one_letter_code
_entity_poly.pdbx_strand_id
1 'polypeptide(L)'
;MVAYLWLVWYDSATKSTPRHWALAVTYEAHEQAYATFYEMFTEGAGVGRYQPRVVRRVHLTSKHGTTPYAGKLLLGEINDQVLGALEMYSETATELVNSHNKKRGANESTCHDWAIIIVRSLEDALLLPVVMFIDFLGERY
;
A
#
# COMPACT_ATOMS: atom_id res chain seq x y z
N MET A 1 -12.43 -11.84 13.36
CA MET A 1 -12.93 -12.02 11.98
C MET A 1 -11.72 -12.20 11.08
N VAL A 2 -11.84 -12.86 9.93
CA VAL A 2 -10.73 -12.96 8.96
C VAL A 2 -10.95 -11.91 7.89
N ALA A 3 -9.94 -11.10 7.61
CA ALA A 3 -9.93 -10.14 6.51
C ALA A 3 -8.80 -10.47 5.54
N TYR A 4 -8.90 -10.00 4.31
CA TYR A 4 -7.93 -10.27 3.25
C TYR A 4 -7.14 -9.00 2.96
N LEU A 5 -5.82 -9.08 3.06
CA LEU A 5 -4.92 -7.98 2.74
C LEU A 5 -4.42 -8.13 1.30
N TRP A 6 -4.59 -7.07 0.53
CA TRP A 6 -4.20 -6.98 -0.87
C TRP A 6 -3.17 -5.87 -1.05
N LEU A 7 -2.17 -6.14 -1.88
CA LEU A 7 -1.37 -5.09 -2.51
C LEU A 7 -2.03 -4.71 -3.82
N VAL A 8 -2.28 -3.42 -4.01
CA VAL A 8 -2.94 -2.89 -5.20
C VAL A 8 -2.08 -1.81 -5.81
N TRP A 9 -1.93 -1.80 -7.14
CA TRP A 9 -1.18 -0.76 -7.82
C TRP A 9 -1.94 -0.13 -8.97
N TYR A 10 -1.67 1.16 -9.17
CA TYR A 10 -2.25 1.98 -10.22
C TYR A 10 -1.20 2.33 -11.25
N ASP A 11 -1.62 2.35 -12.52
CA ASP A 11 -0.81 2.98 -13.54
C ASP A 11 -0.79 4.48 -13.30
N SER A 12 0.38 5.07 -13.50
CA SER A 12 0.51 6.51 -13.35
C SER A 12 -0.09 7.21 -14.57
N ALA A 13 -0.80 8.32 -14.36
CA ALA A 13 -1.37 9.11 -15.45
C ALA A 13 -0.31 9.63 -16.44
N THR A 14 0.94 9.74 -15.99
CA THR A 14 2.10 10.11 -16.80
C THR A 14 3.14 8.98 -16.78
N LYS A 15 3.70 8.63 -17.95
CA LYS A 15 4.76 7.61 -18.08
C LYS A 15 6.04 7.90 -17.29
N SER A 16 6.20 9.14 -16.80
CA SER A 16 7.37 9.63 -16.07
C SER A 16 7.28 9.46 -14.55
N THR A 17 6.15 8.99 -14.02
CA THR A 17 5.93 8.86 -12.58
C THR A 17 5.82 7.38 -12.19
N PRO A 18 6.45 6.97 -11.09
CA PRO A 18 6.41 5.57 -10.64
C PRO A 18 4.97 5.13 -10.35
N ARG A 19 4.70 3.83 -10.50
CA ARG A 19 3.40 3.22 -10.16
C ARG A 19 3.00 3.61 -8.74
N HIS A 20 1.71 3.85 -8.51
CA HIS A 20 1.25 4.12 -7.16
C HIS A 20 0.83 2.82 -6.48
N TRP A 21 1.35 2.52 -5.29
CA TRP A 21 1.00 1.33 -4.50
C TRP A 21 0.12 1.71 -3.32
N ALA A 22 -0.90 0.90 -3.06
CA ALA A 22 -1.81 1.00 -1.93
C ALA A 22 -2.07 -0.39 -1.35
N LEU A 23 -2.34 -0.45 -0.06
CA LEU A 23 -2.81 -1.66 0.60
C LEU A 23 -4.34 -1.60 0.70
N ALA A 24 -5.01 -2.69 0.38
CA ALA A 24 -6.46 -2.78 0.48
C ALA A 24 -6.85 -3.94 1.39
N VAL A 25 -7.85 -3.71 2.24
CA VAL A 25 -8.41 -4.74 3.11
C VAL A 25 -9.85 -5.01 2.73
N THR A 26 -10.20 -6.27 2.48
CA THR A 26 -11.59 -6.73 2.29
C THR A 26 -11.98 -7.74 3.35
N TYR A 27 -13.28 -7.85 3.64
CA TYR A 27 -13.81 -8.91 4.51
C TYR A 27 -14.30 -10.13 3.73
N GLU A 28 -14.31 -10.03 2.41
CA GLU A 28 -14.75 -11.07 1.49
C GLU A 28 -13.65 -11.27 0.42
N ALA A 29 -13.43 -12.52 0.01
CA ALA A 29 -12.39 -12.89 -0.95
C ALA A 29 -12.76 -12.57 -2.42
N HIS A 30 -13.97 -12.08 -2.70
CA HIS A 30 -14.42 -11.82 -4.05
C HIS A 30 -14.12 -10.38 -4.53
N GLU A 31 -13.93 -10.22 -5.83
CA GLU A 31 -13.45 -8.96 -6.44
C GLU A 31 -14.43 -7.78 -6.34
N GLN A 32 -15.71 -8.06 -6.08
CA GLN A 32 -16.74 -7.04 -5.88
C GLN A 32 -16.85 -6.59 -4.42
N ALA A 33 -15.97 -7.06 -3.54
CA ALA A 33 -16.02 -6.70 -2.13
C ALA A 33 -15.69 -5.21 -1.94
N TYR A 34 -16.35 -4.62 -0.94
CA TYR A 34 -15.94 -3.33 -0.42
C TYR A 34 -14.61 -3.48 0.31
N ALA A 35 -13.68 -2.61 -0.04
CA ALA A 35 -12.36 -2.54 0.54
C ALA A 35 -12.16 -1.23 1.30
N THR A 36 -11.25 -1.30 2.27
CA THR A 36 -10.61 -0.13 2.88
C THR A 36 -9.20 -0.02 2.32
N PHE A 37 -8.91 1.08 1.64
CA PHE A 37 -7.60 1.40 1.10
C PHE A 37 -6.80 2.20 2.11
N TYR A 38 -5.52 1.85 2.20
CA TYR A 38 -4.47 2.55 2.91
C TYR A 38 -3.45 2.94 1.84
N GLU A 39 -3.29 4.24 1.66
CA GLU A 39 -2.44 4.78 0.61
C GLU A 39 -1.61 5.95 1.14
N MET A 40 -0.58 6.31 0.38
CA MET A 40 0.29 7.42 0.70
C MET A 40 0.20 8.46 -0.42
N PHE A 41 -0.27 9.66 -0.12
CA PHE A 41 -0.41 10.73 -1.12
C PHE A 41 0.57 11.87 -0.85
N THR A 42 0.91 12.61 -1.91
CA THR A 42 1.74 13.82 -1.81
C THR A 42 0.84 15.05 -1.78
N GLU A 43 1.06 15.93 -0.81
CA GLU A 43 0.31 17.19 -0.72
C GLU A 43 0.99 18.28 -1.57
N GLY A 44 0.49 18.48 -2.79
CA GLY A 44 0.83 19.62 -3.63
C GLY A 44 2.22 19.62 -4.29
N ALA A 45 2.41 20.52 -5.26
CA ALA A 45 3.58 20.59 -6.13
C ALA A 45 4.85 21.19 -5.48
N GLY A 46 4.87 21.42 -4.17
CA GLY A 46 5.87 22.29 -3.53
C GLY A 46 6.55 21.74 -2.28
N VAL A 47 6.04 20.69 -1.65
CA VAL A 47 6.66 20.12 -0.45
C VAL A 47 6.64 18.60 -0.60
N GLY A 48 7.81 18.01 -0.86
CA GLY A 48 8.01 16.57 -1.06
C GLY A 48 7.82 15.72 0.21
N ARG A 49 6.71 15.94 0.91
CA ARG A 49 6.29 15.20 2.09
C ARG A 49 5.02 14.44 1.75
N TYR A 50 5.04 13.17 2.10
CA TYR A 50 3.91 12.29 1.97
C TYR A 50 3.04 12.31 3.21
N GLN A 51 1.75 12.05 3.02
CA GLN A 51 0.78 11.86 4.10
C GLN A 51 0.06 10.51 3.91
N PRO A 52 -0.22 9.79 5.02
CA PRO A 52 -1.04 8.59 4.97
C PRO A 52 -2.49 8.99 4.72
N ARG A 53 -3.23 8.15 4.02
CA ARG A 53 -4.66 8.33 3.76
C ARG A 53 -5.37 6.99 3.81
N VAL A 54 -6.51 6.99 4.48
CA VAL A 54 -7.41 5.84 4.55
C VAL A 54 -8.70 6.17 3.80
N VAL A 55 -9.05 5.34 2.81
CA VAL A 55 -10.27 5.49 2.00
C VAL A 55 -11.13 4.23 2.17
N ARG A 56 -12.31 4.40 2.77
CA ARG A 56 -13.23 3.28 3.06
C ARG A 56 -14.29 3.14 1.98
N ARG A 57 -14.87 1.93 1.87
CA ARG A 57 -16.00 1.61 0.97
C ARG A 57 -15.69 1.79 -0.52
N VAL A 58 -14.51 1.36 -0.93
CA VAL A 58 -14.09 1.36 -2.34
C VAL A 58 -14.21 -0.05 -2.89
N HIS A 59 -14.81 -0.23 -4.07
CA HIS A 59 -14.79 -1.55 -4.72
C HIS A 59 -13.40 -1.84 -5.29
N LEU A 60 -12.87 -3.04 -5.06
CA LEU A 60 -11.62 -3.54 -5.65
C LEU A 60 -11.59 -3.52 -7.20
N THR A 61 -12.74 -3.37 -7.84
CA THR A 61 -12.94 -3.34 -9.30
C THR A 61 -13.27 -1.94 -9.84
N SER A 62 -13.52 -0.95 -8.99
CA SER A 62 -13.90 0.40 -9.41
C SER A 62 -12.69 1.30 -9.56
N LYS A 63 -12.74 2.31 -10.45
CA LYS A 63 -11.71 3.36 -10.49
C LYS A 63 -11.55 3.98 -9.09
N HIS A 64 -10.34 3.98 -8.55
CA HIS A 64 -9.99 4.75 -7.36
C HIS A 64 -9.44 6.11 -7.82
N GLY A 65 -10.18 7.18 -7.58
CA GLY A 65 -9.86 8.49 -8.15
C GLY A 65 -10.00 8.51 -9.67
N THR A 66 -8.99 9.00 -10.38
CA THR A 66 -9.01 9.19 -11.85
C THR A 66 -8.34 8.05 -12.63
N THR A 67 -7.70 7.10 -11.96
CA THR A 67 -6.84 6.08 -12.60
C THR A 67 -7.37 4.66 -12.38
N PRO A 68 -7.40 3.80 -13.43
CA PRO A 68 -7.78 2.40 -13.26
C PRO A 68 -6.69 1.61 -12.53
N TYR A 69 -7.10 0.54 -11.85
CA TYR A 69 -6.17 -0.45 -11.30
C TYR A 69 -5.33 -1.06 -12.42
N ALA A 70 -4.01 -1.06 -12.25
CA ALA A 70 -3.10 -1.77 -13.13
C ALA A 70 -2.90 -3.23 -12.68
N GLY A 71 -3.20 -3.53 -11.42
CA GLY A 71 -3.26 -4.90 -10.91
C GLY A 71 -3.34 -4.96 -9.39
N LYS A 72 -3.48 -6.18 -8.88
CA LYS A 72 -3.56 -6.49 -7.45
C LYS A 72 -2.91 -7.84 -7.16
N LEU A 73 -2.46 -8.03 -5.92
CA LEU A 73 -1.91 -9.26 -5.40
C LEU A 73 -2.51 -9.51 -4.01
N LEU A 74 -3.03 -10.71 -3.76
CA LEU A 74 -3.42 -11.11 -2.41
C LEU A 74 -2.14 -11.38 -1.62
N LEU A 75 -1.95 -10.68 -0.50
CA LEU A 75 -0.82 -10.91 0.40
C LEU A 75 -1.13 -11.99 1.45
N GLY A 76 -2.41 -12.12 1.82
CA GLY A 76 -2.87 -13.18 2.69
C GLY A 76 -4.06 -12.78 3.54
N GLU A 77 -4.42 -13.69 4.43
CA GLU A 77 -5.43 -13.46 5.46
C GLU A 77 -4.79 -12.76 6.67
N ILE A 78 -5.49 -11.75 7.19
CA ILE A 78 -5.11 -10.98 8.36
C ILE A 78 -6.21 -11.05 9.42
N ASN A 79 -5.81 -10.95 10.68
CA ASN A 79 -6.72 -10.95 11.83
C ASN A 79 -7.09 -9.51 12.26
N ASP A 80 -8.03 -9.39 13.21
CA ASP A 80 -8.49 -8.10 13.72
C ASP A 80 -7.37 -7.27 14.40
N GLN A 81 -6.31 -7.92 14.92
CA GLN A 81 -5.17 -7.22 15.51
C GLN A 81 -4.37 -6.47 14.44
N VAL A 82 -4.07 -7.13 13.32
CA VAL A 82 -3.39 -6.51 12.17
C VAL A 82 -4.24 -5.38 11.61
N LEU A 83 -5.54 -5.60 11.47
CA LEU A 83 -6.47 -4.57 10.99
C LEU A 83 -6.45 -3.32 11.88
N GLY A 84 -6.50 -3.50 13.21
CA GLY A 84 -6.44 -2.40 14.17
C GLY A 84 -5.09 -1.66 14.17
N ALA A 85 -3.99 -2.35 13.81
CA ALA A 85 -2.66 -1.78 13.74
C ALA A 85 -2.31 -1.15 12.39
N LEU A 86 -3.07 -1.43 11.32
CA LEU A 86 -2.69 -1.06 9.96
C LEU A 86 -2.62 0.46 9.73
N GLU A 87 -3.48 1.22 10.41
CA GLU A 87 -3.48 2.68 10.38
C GLU A 87 -2.21 3.24 11.03
N MET A 88 -1.81 2.70 12.19
CA MET A 88 -0.57 3.04 12.87
C MET A 88 0.68 2.66 12.06
N TYR A 89 0.66 1.51 11.39
CA TYR A 89 1.74 1.11 10.47
C TYR A 89 1.82 2.05 9.26
N SER A 90 0.67 2.49 8.74
CA SER A 90 0.60 3.45 7.63
C SER A 90 1.24 4.79 8.00
N GLU A 91 0.94 5.31 9.20
CA GLU A 91 1.56 6.52 9.75
C GLU A 91 3.06 6.35 9.92
N THR A 92 3.49 5.29 10.61
CA THR A 92 4.91 5.01 10.91
C THR A 92 5.74 4.84 9.64
N ALA A 93 5.23 4.07 8.66
CA ALA A 93 5.91 3.89 7.39
C ALA A 93 6.02 5.21 6.60
N THR A 94 4.99 6.06 6.67
CA THR A 94 5.01 7.38 6.01
C THR A 94 6.07 8.29 6.64
N GLU A 95 6.18 8.29 7.96
CA GLU A 95 7.23 9.02 8.67
C GLU A 95 8.63 8.52 8.29
N LEU A 96 8.82 7.20 8.20
CA LEU A 96 10.10 6.62 7.80
C LEU A 96 10.50 7.05 6.38
N VAL A 97 9.58 6.94 5.42
CA VAL A 97 9.80 7.39 4.02
C VAL A 97 10.13 8.87 3.96
N ASN A 98 9.37 9.70 4.67
CA ASN A 98 9.64 11.14 4.75
C ASN A 98 11.00 11.45 5.36
N SER A 99 11.40 10.71 6.41
CA SER A 99 12.71 10.88 7.06
C SER A 99 13.87 10.53 6.12
N HIS A 100 13.70 9.51 5.27
CA HIS A 100 14.68 9.11 4.26
C HIS A 100 14.78 10.14 3.14
N ASN A 101 13.66 10.62 2.63
CA ASN A 101 13.62 11.68 1.61
C ASN A 101 14.25 12.99 2.09
N LYS A 102 14.10 13.33 3.37
CA LYS A 102 14.78 14.50 3.94
C LYS A 102 16.31 14.35 3.93
N LYS A 103 16.83 13.13 4.10
CA LYS A 103 18.28 12.86 4.19
C LYS A 103 18.96 12.71 2.83
N ARG A 104 18.25 12.17 1.83
CA ARG A 104 18.84 11.82 0.52
C ARG A 104 18.41 12.72 -0.64
N GLY A 105 17.60 13.73 -0.37
CA GLY A 105 17.02 14.61 -1.40
C GLY A 105 15.56 14.23 -1.67
N ALA A 106 14.75 15.23 -2.01
CA ALA A 106 13.32 15.03 -2.23
C ALA A 106 13.10 14.00 -3.37
N ASN A 107 12.41 12.90 -3.06
CA ASN A 107 11.91 11.86 -3.98
C ASN A 107 12.78 10.61 -4.22
N GLU A 108 13.74 10.27 -3.36
CA GLU A 108 14.42 8.96 -3.48
C GLU A 108 13.53 7.79 -3.04
N SER A 109 12.77 7.96 -1.94
CA SER A 109 11.81 6.97 -1.43
C SER A 109 10.39 7.31 -1.87
N THR A 110 9.70 6.32 -2.42
CA THR A 110 8.41 6.44 -3.10
C THR A 110 7.30 5.71 -2.33
N CYS A 111 6.07 5.77 -2.85
CA CYS A 111 4.95 4.96 -2.37
C CYS A 111 5.20 3.44 -2.43
N HIS A 112 6.15 2.97 -3.24
CA HIS A 112 6.56 1.56 -3.22
C HIS A 112 7.25 1.20 -1.90
N ASP A 113 8.21 2.03 -1.46
CA ASP A 113 8.97 1.78 -0.24
C ASP A 113 8.06 1.75 0.99
N TRP A 114 7.08 2.66 1.03
CA TRP A 114 6.05 2.70 2.07
C TRP A 114 5.33 1.36 2.22
N ALA A 115 4.82 0.80 1.11
CA ALA A 115 4.12 -0.47 1.13
C ALA A 115 5.07 -1.64 1.48
N ILE A 116 6.30 -1.64 0.96
CA ILE A 116 7.32 -2.65 1.28
C ILE A 116 7.62 -2.67 2.79
N ILE A 117 7.78 -1.50 3.41
CA ILE A 117 8.05 -1.39 4.87
C ILE A 117 6.94 -2.07 5.66
N ILE A 118 5.67 -1.80 5.33
CA ILE A 118 4.53 -2.38 6.05
C ILE A 118 4.48 -3.89 5.83
N VAL A 119 4.56 -4.34 4.58
CA VAL A 119 4.47 -5.78 4.26
C VAL A 119 5.59 -6.57 4.94
N ARG A 120 6.84 -6.10 4.86
CA ARG A 120 7.96 -6.74 5.56
C ARG A 120 7.79 -6.75 7.07
N SER A 121 7.30 -5.66 7.65
CA SER A 121 7.03 -5.61 9.09
C SER A 121 5.99 -6.64 9.52
N LEU A 122 4.98 -6.89 8.68
CA LEU A 122 3.97 -7.92 8.93
C LEU A 122 4.52 -9.34 8.71
N GLU A 123 5.38 -9.55 7.71
CA GLU A 123 6.07 -10.83 7.49
C GLU A 123 7.02 -11.17 8.64
N ASP A 124 7.84 -10.23 9.09
CA ASP A 124 8.78 -10.40 10.21
C ASP A 124 8.04 -10.71 11.52
N ALA A 125 6.84 -10.15 11.68
CA ALA A 125 5.95 -10.44 12.81
C ALA A 125 5.16 -11.75 12.67
N LEU A 126 5.34 -12.50 11.56
CA LEU A 126 4.60 -13.72 11.21
C LEU A 126 3.08 -13.50 11.10
N LEU A 127 2.68 -12.28 10.71
CA LEU A 127 1.28 -11.87 10.52
C LEU A 127 0.83 -12.01 9.06
N LEU A 128 1.76 -12.32 8.15
CA LEU A 128 1.50 -12.69 6.75
C LEU A 128 2.25 -13.98 6.38
N PRO A 129 1.72 -14.79 5.46
CA PRO A 129 2.44 -15.93 4.90
C PRO A 129 3.63 -15.43 4.03
N VAL A 130 4.85 -15.78 4.45
CA VAL A 130 6.16 -15.27 3.96
C VAL A 130 6.41 -15.47 2.44
N VAL A 131 5.63 -16.30 1.75
CA VAL A 131 6.00 -16.80 0.42
C VAL A 131 5.61 -15.85 -0.71
N MET A 132 4.50 -15.11 -0.60
CA MET A 132 3.91 -14.45 -1.77
C MET A 132 4.56 -13.11 -2.17
N PHE A 133 5.12 -12.35 -1.23
CA PHE A 133 5.65 -11.03 -1.55
C PHE A 133 7.09 -11.06 -2.10
N ILE A 134 7.91 -12.00 -1.61
CA ILE A 134 9.29 -12.18 -2.08
C ILE A 134 9.32 -12.60 -3.55
N ASP A 135 8.46 -13.54 -3.95
CA ASP A 135 8.35 -13.98 -5.36
C ASP A 135 7.94 -12.82 -6.27
N PHE A 136 6.98 -11.98 -5.83
CA PHE A 136 6.56 -10.80 -6.58
C PHE A 136 7.68 -9.76 -6.76
N LEU A 137 8.52 -9.57 -5.73
CA LEU A 137 9.69 -8.69 -5.85
C LEU A 137 10.77 -9.32 -6.73
N GLY A 138 10.98 -10.64 -6.65
CA GLY A 138 11.96 -11.37 -7.45
C GLY A 138 11.66 -11.38 -8.96
N GLU A 139 10.39 -11.33 -9.36
CA GLU A 139 10.00 -11.21 -10.78
C GLU A 139 10.15 -9.80 -11.36
N ARG A 140 10.38 -8.77 -10.53
CA ARG A 140 10.36 -7.36 -10.95
C ARG A 140 11.67 -6.61 -10.77
N TYR A 141 12.71 -7.25 -10.24
CA TYR A 141 14.08 -6.71 -10.14
C TYR A 141 15.05 -7.42 -11.08
#